data_AF-A0A8B6GLF7-F1
#
_entry.id   AF-A0A8B6GLF7-F1
#
_cell.length_a   1.000
_cell.length_b   1.000
_cell.length_c   1.000
_cell.angle_alpha   90.00
_cell.angle_beta   90.00
_cell.angle_gamma   90.00
#
_symmetry.space_group_name_H-M   'P 1'
#
loop_
_entity.id
_entity.type
_entity.pdbx_description
1 polymer ?
#
loop_
_entity_poly.entity_id
_entity_poly.type
_entity_poly.pdbx_seq_one_letter_code
_entity_poly.pdbx_strand_id
1 'polypeptide(L)'
;MTNLKTNTRRLTTHFDMFYTLLDLLNLDKKGPVKRGISLFREIPRDRTCEDAYIDQHWCTCNYHLTVMDNDTVKNTLSNILIEHLNSLLENYDKETKCSNLTLVSVVSSVAVTSKSGQDKGHRIVIKTEPGNGVFESTLRYQSSSGSFQVKGDVSRL
;
A
#
# COMPACT_ATOMS: atom_id res chain seq x y z
N MET A 1 -14.86 25.39 -16.96
CA MET A 1 -14.17 24.12 -17.29
C MET A 1 -12.66 24.10 -16.92
N THR A 2 -12.11 25.14 -16.27
CA THR A 2 -10.67 25.24 -16.01
C THR A 2 -10.15 24.12 -15.10
N ASN A 3 -10.89 23.79 -14.04
CA ASN A 3 -10.48 22.75 -13.08
C ASN A 3 -10.38 21.36 -13.72
N LEU A 4 -11.33 20.97 -14.58
CA LEU A 4 -11.26 19.69 -15.29
C LEU A 4 -9.99 19.56 -16.13
N LYS A 5 -9.60 20.64 -16.83
CA LYS A 5 -8.33 20.65 -17.60
C LYS A 5 -7.12 20.57 -16.69
N THR A 6 -7.09 21.35 -15.60
CA THR A 6 -6.00 21.30 -14.61
C THR A 6 -5.84 19.92 -14.00
N ASN A 7 -6.96 19.27 -13.66
CA ASN A 7 -6.99 17.97 -12.98
C ASN A 7 -6.50 16.81 -13.85
N THR A 8 -6.40 16.97 -15.18
CA THR A 8 -5.78 15.96 -16.07
C THR A 8 -4.32 15.63 -15.73
N ARG A 9 -3.64 16.53 -15.00
CA ARG A 9 -2.26 16.36 -14.52
C ARG A 9 -2.17 16.32 -12.99
N ARG A 10 -3.23 15.92 -12.30
CA ARG A 10 -3.29 15.77 -10.85
C ARG A 10 -3.50 14.31 -10.47
N LEU A 11 -3.11 13.95 -9.25
CA LEU A 11 -3.39 12.63 -8.69
C LEU A 11 -4.89 12.53 -8.37
N THR A 12 -5.62 11.78 -9.20
CA THR A 12 -7.06 11.50 -9.05
C THR A 12 -7.31 10.04 -8.71
N THR A 13 -8.36 9.76 -7.95
CA THR A 13 -8.83 8.39 -7.63
C THR A 13 -10.29 8.20 -7.99
N HIS A 14 -10.79 6.97 -7.93
CA HIS A 14 -12.21 6.68 -8.14
C HIS A 14 -13.11 7.37 -7.12
N PHE A 15 -12.59 7.74 -5.93
CA PHE A 15 -13.34 8.54 -4.97
C PHE A 15 -13.66 9.93 -5.52
N ASP A 16 -12.73 10.57 -6.22
CA ASP A 16 -12.95 11.89 -6.83
C ASP A 16 -14.06 11.84 -7.88
N MET A 17 -14.10 10.76 -8.67
CA MET A 17 -15.19 10.50 -9.62
C MET A 17 -16.55 10.35 -8.90
N PHE A 18 -16.61 9.55 -7.83
CA PHE A 18 -17.82 9.40 -7.02
C PHE A 18 -18.33 10.76 -6.50
N TYR A 19 -17.44 11.59 -5.97
CA TYR A 19 -17.80 12.94 -5.50
C TYR A 19 -18.19 13.89 -6.63
N THR A 20 -17.62 13.73 -7.82
CA THR A 20 -18.02 14.49 -9.00
C THR A 20 -19.45 14.17 -9.41
N LEU A 21 -19.82 12.88 -9.38
CA LEU A 21 -21.19 12.44 -9.66
C LEU A 21 -22.17 12.92 -8.59
N LEU A 22 -21.79 12.92 -7.31
CA LEU A 22 -22.61 13.48 -6.25
C LEU A 22 -22.85 14.99 -6.41
N ASP A 23 -21.80 15.75 -6.73
CA ASP A 23 -21.91 17.19 -7.01
C ASP A 23 -22.80 17.45 -8.24
N LEU A 24 -22.76 16.58 -9.26
CA LEU A 24 -23.63 16.68 -10.44
C LEU A 24 -25.11 16.50 -10.09
N LEU A 25 -25.42 15.57 -9.18
CA LEU A 25 -26.78 15.29 -8.72
C LEU A 25 -27.32 16.36 -7.75
N ASN A 26 -26.44 17.04 -7.02
CA ASN A 26 -26.80 18.03 -6.01
C ASN A 26 -26.00 19.33 -6.18
N LEU A 27 -26.26 20.04 -7.28
CA LEU A 27 -25.52 21.27 -7.66
C LEU A 27 -25.48 22.33 -6.53
N ASP A 28 -26.48 22.35 -5.65
CA ASP A 28 -26.61 23.32 -4.56
C ASP A 28 -26.04 22.84 -3.21
N LYS A 29 -25.74 21.54 -3.06
CA LYS A 29 -25.27 20.96 -1.78
C LYS A 29 -23.95 20.25 -1.97
N LYS A 30 -22.88 20.87 -1.45
CA LYS A 30 -21.56 20.27 -1.37
C LYS A 30 -21.63 19.03 -0.46
N GLY A 31 -21.40 17.84 -1.04
CA GLY A 31 -21.31 16.61 -0.26
C GLY A 31 -20.12 16.63 0.70
N PRO A 32 -20.18 15.88 1.81
CA PRO A 32 -19.09 15.83 2.80
C PRO A 32 -17.83 15.23 2.18
N VAL A 33 -16.77 16.02 2.06
CA VAL A 33 -15.47 15.66 1.47
C VAL A 33 -14.70 14.78 2.45
N LYS A 34 -14.98 13.48 2.50
CA LYS A 34 -14.30 12.56 3.42
C LYS A 34 -13.22 11.71 2.76
N ARG A 35 -13.37 11.35 1.47
CA ARG A 35 -12.43 10.44 0.78
C ARG A 35 -11.98 10.90 -0.60
N GLY A 36 -12.55 11.97 -1.15
CA GLY A 36 -12.23 12.45 -2.49
C GLY A 36 -12.72 13.86 -2.76
N ILE A 37 -12.16 14.49 -3.79
CA ILE A 37 -12.42 15.87 -4.21
C ILE A 37 -13.09 15.81 -5.58
N SER A 38 -14.28 16.40 -5.72
CA SER A 38 -14.96 16.52 -7.02
C SER A 38 -14.07 17.21 -8.06
N LEU A 39 -14.05 16.65 -9.28
CA LEU A 39 -13.23 17.12 -10.39
C LEU A 39 -13.67 18.50 -10.93
N PHE A 40 -14.83 19.01 -10.50
CA PHE A 40 -15.24 20.39 -10.75
C PHE A 40 -14.47 21.40 -9.89
N ARG A 41 -13.74 20.94 -8.86
CA ARG A 41 -12.82 21.73 -8.03
C ARG A 41 -11.38 21.38 -8.41
N GLU A 42 -10.45 22.30 -8.16
CA GLU A 42 -9.04 22.02 -8.39
C GLU A 42 -8.52 21.01 -7.35
N ILE A 43 -7.85 19.96 -7.83
CA ILE A 43 -7.13 19.02 -6.97
C ILE A 43 -5.75 19.58 -6.66
N PRO A 44 -5.31 19.59 -5.38
CA PRO A 44 -3.99 20.08 -4.99
C PRO A 44 -2.86 19.41 -5.78
N ARG A 45 -1.84 20.18 -6.13
CA ARG A 45 -0.68 19.68 -6.89
C ARG A 45 0.17 18.72 -6.07
N ASP A 46 0.20 18.95 -4.77
CA ASP A 46 0.98 18.29 -3.73
C ASP A 46 0.18 17.21 -2.98
N ARG A 47 -1.00 16.82 -3.50
CA ARG A 47 -1.81 15.74 -2.93
C ARG A 47 -0.99 14.45 -2.85
N THR A 48 -0.83 13.93 -1.64
CA THR A 48 -0.11 12.69 -1.35
C THR A 48 -1.00 11.46 -1.59
N CYS A 49 -0.42 10.25 -1.59
CA CYS A 49 -1.20 9.01 -1.62
C CYS A 49 -2.12 8.88 -0.40
N GLU A 50 -1.66 9.35 0.78
CA GLU A 50 -2.47 9.39 2.00
C GLU A 50 -3.67 10.33 1.86
N ASP A 51 -3.48 11.55 1.34
CA ASP A 51 -4.57 12.49 1.03
C ASP A 51 -5.55 11.94 -0.02
N ALA A 52 -5.06 11.04 -0.87
CA ALA A 52 -5.83 10.37 -1.89
C ALA A 52 -6.52 9.08 -1.41
N TYR A 53 -6.33 8.71 -0.14
CA TYR A 53 -6.79 7.44 0.44
C TYR A 53 -6.28 6.21 -0.34
N ILE A 54 -5.08 6.31 -0.90
CA ILE A 54 -4.35 5.21 -1.52
C ILE A 54 -3.41 4.64 -0.46
N ASP A 55 -3.59 3.37 -0.11
CA ASP A 55 -2.66 2.71 0.79
C ASP A 55 -1.24 2.74 0.22
N GLN A 56 -0.26 2.83 1.10
CA GLN A 56 1.14 2.93 0.73
C GLN A 56 1.63 1.76 -0.14
N HIS A 57 1.06 0.56 0.04
CA HIS A 57 1.32 -0.60 -0.81
C HIS A 57 0.92 -0.37 -2.28
N TRP A 58 -0.15 0.40 -2.51
CA TRP A 58 -0.71 0.70 -3.84
C TRP A 58 -0.25 2.05 -4.41
N CYS A 59 0.56 2.80 -3.66
CA CYS A 59 1.03 4.10 -4.09
C CYS A 59 2.04 3.96 -5.24
N THR A 60 1.70 4.47 -6.41
CA THR A 60 2.54 4.39 -7.63
C THR A 60 3.48 5.60 -7.80
N CYS A 61 3.41 6.58 -6.90
CA CYS A 61 4.16 7.82 -7.01
C CYS A 61 5.67 7.60 -6.85
N ASN A 62 6.39 7.53 -7.98
CA ASN A 62 7.84 7.81 -8.08
C ASN A 62 8.74 7.27 -6.95
N TYR A 63 8.80 5.95 -6.82
CA TYR A 63 9.78 5.30 -5.95
C TYR A 63 10.96 4.80 -6.76
N HIS A 64 12.18 4.99 -6.24
CA HIS A 64 13.34 4.28 -6.74
C HIS A 64 13.35 2.88 -6.11
N LEU A 65 13.48 1.87 -6.98
CA LEU A 65 13.60 0.48 -6.58
C LEU A 65 15.05 0.06 -6.73
N THR A 66 15.66 -0.35 -5.62
CA THR A 66 17.02 -0.88 -5.63
C THR A 66 16.97 -2.33 -5.17
N VAL A 67 17.53 -3.24 -5.96
CA VAL A 67 17.65 -4.65 -5.57
C VAL A 67 18.47 -4.74 -4.30
N MET A 68 17.95 -5.44 -3.30
CA MET A 68 18.67 -5.69 -2.07
C MET A 68 19.37 -7.01 -2.14
N ASP A 69 20.67 -7.02 -1.84
CA ASP A 69 21.46 -8.24 -1.80
C ASP A 69 21.96 -8.62 -0.40
N ASN A 70 21.46 -7.95 0.64
CA ASN A 70 21.80 -8.26 2.01
C ASN A 70 20.90 -9.38 2.56
N ASP A 71 21.44 -10.59 2.69
CA ASP A 71 20.69 -11.77 3.14
C ASP A 71 20.16 -11.64 4.58
N THR A 72 20.87 -10.95 5.46
CA THR A 72 20.39 -10.69 6.83
C THR A 72 19.09 -9.90 6.80
N VAL A 73 19.03 -8.83 6.00
CA VAL A 73 17.83 -8.01 5.85
C VAL A 73 16.70 -8.81 5.17
N LYS A 74 17.01 -9.57 4.11
CA LYS A 74 16.01 -10.43 3.43
C LYS A 74 15.36 -11.41 4.41
N ASN A 75 16.17 -12.08 5.24
CA ASN A 75 15.69 -13.05 6.22
C ASN A 75 14.84 -12.39 7.31
N THR A 76 15.29 -11.26 7.87
CA THR A 76 14.51 -10.52 8.88
C THR A 76 13.15 -10.09 8.34
N LEU A 77 13.10 -9.51 7.14
CA LEU A 77 11.84 -9.06 6.53
C LEU A 77 10.90 -10.24 6.21
N SER A 78 11.45 -11.36 5.75
CA SER A 78 10.67 -12.56 5.43
C SER A 78 10.03 -13.16 6.67
N ASN A 79 10.76 -13.24 7.79
CA ASN A 79 10.23 -13.75 9.05
C ASN A 79 9.09 -12.87 9.56
N ILE A 80 9.25 -11.54 9.53
CA ILE A 80 8.20 -10.60 9.94
C ILE A 80 6.95 -10.77 9.07
N LEU A 81 7.11 -10.98 7.75
CA LEU A 81 5.97 -11.19 6.86
C LEU A 81 5.27 -12.53 7.12
N ILE A 82 6.01 -13.61 7.38
CA ILE A 82 5.43 -14.92 7.74
C ILE A 82 4.66 -14.83 9.05
N GLU A 83 5.23 -14.21 10.08
CA GLU A 83 4.56 -13.98 11.37
C GLU A 83 3.27 -13.18 11.18
N HIS A 84 3.32 -12.12 10.38
CA HIS A 84 2.14 -11.32 10.06
C HIS A 84 1.07 -12.14 9.34
N LEU A 85 1.44 -12.91 8.32
CA LEU A 85 0.50 -13.78 7.59
C LEU A 85 -0.17 -14.80 8.51
N ASN A 86 0.60 -15.49 9.35
CA ASN A 86 0.06 -16.47 10.29
C ASN A 86 -0.87 -15.81 11.32
N SER A 87 -0.55 -14.60 11.80
CA SER A 87 -1.44 -13.84 12.68
C SER A 87 -2.78 -13.48 12.01
N LEU A 88 -2.78 -13.21 10.70
CA LEU A 88 -4.02 -12.99 9.96
C LEU A 88 -4.84 -14.28 9.89
N LEU A 89 -4.20 -15.43 9.66
CA LEU A 89 -4.88 -16.73 9.61
C LEU A 89 -5.50 -17.11 10.96
N GLU A 90 -4.80 -16.85 12.08
CA GLU A 90 -5.32 -17.08 13.44
C GLU A 90 -6.59 -16.27 13.73
N ASN A 91 -6.66 -15.03 13.25
CA ASN A 91 -7.80 -14.14 13.47
C ASN A 91 -9.09 -14.61 12.75
N TYR A 92 -8.96 -15.36 11.65
CA TYR A 92 -10.12 -15.82 10.87
C TYR A 92 -10.74 -17.11 11.40
N ASP A 93 -10.02 -17.92 12.19
CA ASP A 93 -10.43 -19.29 12.44
C ASP A 93 -10.30 -19.68 13.92
N LYS A 94 -11.40 -19.53 14.67
CA LYS A 94 -11.53 -20.11 16.03
C LYS A 94 -11.70 -21.64 16.00
N GLU A 95 -11.84 -22.25 14.83
CA GLU A 95 -12.12 -23.69 14.64
C GLU A 95 -11.10 -24.42 13.73
N THR A 96 -9.94 -23.78 13.48
CA THR A 96 -8.68 -24.36 12.93
C THR A 96 -8.83 -25.29 11.71
N LYS A 97 -8.89 -24.71 10.50
CA LYS A 97 -8.59 -25.38 9.23
C LYS A 97 -7.37 -24.84 8.51
N CYS A 98 -6.87 -23.66 8.89
CA CYS A 98 -5.68 -23.07 8.27
C CYS A 98 -4.40 -23.68 8.85
N SER A 99 -3.48 -24.10 7.97
CA SER A 99 -2.14 -24.54 8.38
C SER A 99 -1.20 -23.34 8.49
N ASN A 100 -0.24 -23.40 9.42
CA ASN A 100 0.80 -22.39 9.52
C ASN A 100 1.66 -22.37 8.25
N LEU A 101 1.88 -21.16 7.74
CA LEU A 101 2.75 -20.91 6.61
C LEU A 101 4.21 -20.84 7.08
N THR A 102 5.10 -21.49 6.32
CA THR A 102 6.55 -21.43 6.46
C THR A 102 7.18 -20.86 5.17
N LEU A 103 8.36 -20.26 5.31
CA LEU A 103 9.09 -19.69 4.19
C LEU A 103 9.75 -20.80 3.35
N VAL A 104 9.47 -20.82 2.05
CA VAL A 104 10.19 -21.65 1.07
C VAL A 104 11.38 -20.89 0.50
N SER A 105 11.14 -19.67 0.02
CA SER A 105 12.18 -18.85 -0.59
C SER A 105 11.77 -17.38 -0.70
N VAL A 106 12.75 -16.48 -0.66
CA VAL A 106 12.57 -15.07 -1.06
C VAL A 106 12.68 -14.98 -2.58
N VAL A 107 11.59 -14.61 -3.23
CA VAL A 107 11.51 -14.49 -4.70
C VAL A 107 12.12 -13.17 -5.16
N SER A 108 11.82 -12.07 -4.47
CA SER A 108 12.45 -10.77 -4.74
C SER A 108 12.48 -9.90 -3.50
N SER A 109 13.46 -9.00 -3.43
CA SER A 109 13.60 -8.06 -2.32
C SER A 109 14.18 -6.76 -2.85
N VAL A 110 13.42 -5.68 -2.71
CA VAL A 110 13.79 -4.35 -3.21
C VAL A 110 13.60 -3.28 -2.13
N ALA A 111 14.58 -2.40 -2.00
CA ALA A 111 14.44 -1.18 -1.23
C ALA A 111 13.62 -0.18 -2.05
N VAL A 112 12.61 0.40 -1.42
CA VAL A 112 11.69 1.38 -2.00
C VAL A 112 12.01 2.72 -1.35
N THR A 113 12.54 3.66 -2.13
CA THR A 113 12.84 5.01 -1.63
C THR A 113 12.00 6.05 -2.36
N SER A 114 11.38 6.94 -1.59
CA SER A 114 10.71 8.11 -2.17
C SER A 114 11.73 9.05 -2.83
N LYS A 115 11.32 9.78 -3.87
CA LYS A 115 12.12 10.86 -4.47
C LYS A 115 12.60 11.92 -3.47
N SER A 116 11.90 12.11 -2.34
CA SER A 116 12.33 13.01 -1.26
C SER A 116 13.43 12.41 -0.37
N GLY A 117 13.75 11.12 -0.50
CA GLY A 117 14.72 10.38 0.30
C GLY A 117 14.31 10.11 1.75
N GLN A 118 13.21 10.72 2.20
CA GLN A 118 12.73 10.63 3.59
C GLN A 118 12.01 9.32 3.89
N ASP A 119 11.42 8.70 2.88
CA ASP A 119 10.60 7.51 3.06
C ASP A 119 11.33 6.29 2.50
N LYS A 120 11.72 5.39 3.39
CA LYS A 120 12.44 4.14 3.09
C LYS A 120 11.58 2.95 3.49
N GLY A 121 11.09 2.24 2.50
CA GLY A 121 10.42 0.96 2.66
C GLY A 121 11.20 -0.17 2.01
N HIS A 122 10.75 -1.38 2.25
CA HIS A 122 11.27 -2.59 1.66
C HIS A 122 10.09 -3.38 1.11
N ARG A 123 10.10 -3.66 -0.19
CA ARG A 123 9.11 -4.53 -0.81
C ARG A 123 9.74 -5.91 -1.00
N ILE A 124 9.07 -6.93 -0.48
CA ILE A 124 9.54 -8.31 -0.54
C ILE A 124 8.45 -9.20 -1.12
N VAL A 125 8.87 -10.14 -1.95
CA VAL A 125 8.02 -11.21 -2.47
C VAL A 125 8.57 -12.52 -1.94
N ILE A 126 7.75 -13.27 -1.23
CA ILE A 126 8.12 -14.57 -0.64
C ILE A 126 7.24 -15.67 -1.21
N LYS A 127 7.79 -16.89 -1.26
CA LYS A 127 7.03 -18.11 -1.52
C LYS A 127 6.90 -18.88 -0.21
N THR A 128 5.70 -19.38 0.08
CA THR A 128 5.39 -20.09 1.32
C THR A 128 4.88 -21.50 1.06
N GLU A 129 4.96 -22.34 2.07
CA GLU A 129 4.30 -23.64 2.13
C GLU A 129 3.48 -23.75 3.43
N PRO A 130 2.41 -24.57 3.50
CA PRO A 130 1.84 -25.36 2.40
C PRO A 130 1.15 -24.50 1.32
N GLY A 131 0.83 -25.12 0.19
CA GLY A 131 0.08 -24.48 -0.90
C GLY A 131 0.90 -23.65 -1.90
N ASN A 132 2.22 -23.53 -1.70
CA ASN A 132 3.14 -22.85 -2.63
C ASN A 132 2.72 -21.40 -2.98
N GLY A 133 2.05 -20.72 -2.05
CA GLY A 133 1.54 -19.36 -2.26
C GLY A 133 2.68 -18.35 -2.42
N VAL A 134 2.49 -17.38 -3.31
CA VAL A 134 3.43 -16.26 -3.50
C VAL A 134 2.77 -15.01 -2.94
N PHE A 135 3.48 -14.31 -2.07
CA PHE A 135 2.96 -13.13 -1.37
C PHE A 135 3.90 -11.94 -1.53
N GLU A 136 3.34 -10.78 -1.84
CA GLU A 136 4.04 -9.50 -1.90
C GLU A 136 3.59 -8.59 -0.75
N SER A 137 4.53 -7.96 -0.08
CA SER A 137 4.25 -6.96 0.95
C SER A 137 5.30 -5.85 1.00
N THR A 138 4.91 -4.70 1.56
CA THR A 138 5.80 -3.56 1.84
C THR A 138 5.99 -3.40 3.33
N LEU A 139 7.23 -3.45 3.79
CA LEU A 139 7.63 -3.27 5.18
C LEU A 139 8.35 -1.93 5.35
N ARG A 140 8.16 -1.27 6.49
CA ARG A 140 8.87 -0.03 6.86
C ARG A 140 9.44 -0.11 8.25
N TYR A 141 10.59 0.53 8.43
CA TYR A 141 11.19 0.65 9.76
C TYR A 141 10.36 1.62 10.60
N GLN A 142 9.92 1.16 11.76
CA GLN A 142 9.14 1.96 12.70
C GLN A 142 10.01 2.32 13.90
N SER A 143 10.43 3.58 13.98
CA SER A 143 11.32 4.08 15.03
C SER A 143 10.77 3.88 16.44
N SER A 144 9.45 3.85 16.62
CA SER A 144 8.82 3.66 17.93
C SER A 144 8.97 2.24 18.48
N SER A 145 8.99 1.22 17.61
CA SER A 145 9.18 -0.19 18.01
C SER A 145 10.60 -0.69 17.78
N GLY A 146 11.44 0.09 17.09
CA GLY A 146 12.79 -0.30 16.71
C GLY A 146 12.83 -1.45 15.69
N SER A 147 11.72 -1.74 15.01
CA SER A 147 11.55 -2.92 14.15
C SER A 147 10.88 -2.58 12.82
N PHE A 148 10.99 -3.48 11.83
CA PHE A 148 10.20 -3.39 10.61
C PHE A 148 8.77 -3.84 10.87
N GLN A 149 7.80 -3.18 10.23
CA GLN A 149 6.40 -3.58 10.26
C GLN A 149 5.82 -3.58 8.85
N VAL A 150 4.92 -4.53 8.59
CA VAL A 150 4.10 -4.54 7.38
C VAL A 150 3.25 -3.26 7.35
N LYS A 151 3.24 -2.58 6.21
CA LYS A 151 2.42 -1.38 5.97
C LYS A 151 1.42 -1.70 4.87
N GLY A 152 0.14 -1.54 5.20
CA GLY A 152 -0.96 -1.87 4.31
C GLY A 152 -1.28 -3.35 4.30
N ASP A 153 -1.91 -3.76 3.20
CA ASP A 153 -2.31 -5.15 2.98
C ASP A 153 -1.16 -6.01 2.44
N VAL A 154 -1.40 -7.32 2.39
CA VAL A 154 -0.52 -8.30 1.72
C VAL A 154 -1.21 -8.80 0.46
N SER A 155 -0.51 -8.73 -0.67
CA SER A 155 -1.01 -9.22 -1.95
C SER A 155 -0.62 -10.68 -2.16
N ARG A 156 -1.56 -11.52 -2.60
CA ARG A 156 -1.27 -12.86 -3.12
C ARG A 156 -1.14 -12.80 -4.64
N LEU A 157 -0.03 -13.30 -5.18
CA LEU A 157 0.28 -13.34 -6.62
C LEU A 157 -0.10 -14.67 -7.27
#